data_AF-A0A2W6Z3Y0-F1
#
_entry.id   AF-A0A2W6Z3Y0-F1
#
_cell.length_a   1.000
_cell.length_b   1.000
_cell.length_c   1.000
_cell.angle_alpha   90.00
_cell.angle_beta   90.00
_cell.angle_gamma   90.00
#
_symmetry.space_group_name_H-M   'P 1'
#
loop_
_entity.id
_entity.type
_entity.pdbx_description
1 polymer ?
#
loop_
_entity_poly.entity_id
_entity_poly.type
_entity_poly.pdbx_seq_one_letter_code
_entity_poly.pdbx_strand_id
1 'polypeptide(L)'
;MHYFVSSALSAIALLLTANPPQPVIAQAPPIRAYQQKATDNARKDQILDQQQKAAPSRFDLQQYPISDRHLTHWQESLWAIGVLAPEKDYALQALENVMQLATANNLSDPQKAIIDTAFQVGHQLYTLKPAVYSQLKQQFLRTINDSTDPMWVAIAFSALSKAPIYPEINPNNGQGDRLQSAQINKLTQKVKQRFPKWAQDLHLKTTLQNINNGNSSVSQRSDLPNLKDLLAWKIAPQQAHMYVFCRPNRDVLCLTVLKDRNGKFVQQNRQLWSAPLLLQSIHNLDWNFTNGRTPQGIYRMEGVSRQPDDEYFHAYGQFSLVNLFVPFESGVTAFLPKQKGKFTGDLQAYQSLLPVSWRNYAPIQQTYWAGSMGRSLFRIHGSGAAIDFFSNKPAVVSTQNFDWNATLGCLSALEIYDDRGSLLKSDMPKILDALQKVGRGKIEGYLVVVDIPSDTDQPVTKEEVMKYID
;
A
#
# COMPACT_ATOMS: atom_id res chain seq x y z
N MET A 1 -16.95 12.90 2.03
CA MET A 1 -16.01 11.94 2.64
C MET A 1 -16.81 10.69 2.99
N HIS A 2 -17.14 9.90 1.98
CA HIS A 2 -17.78 8.61 2.13
C HIS A 2 -16.81 7.53 1.67
N TYR A 3 -16.78 6.46 2.46
CA TYR A 3 -15.76 5.45 2.52
C TYR A 3 -15.79 4.50 1.31
N PHE A 4 -14.61 4.01 0.91
CA PHE A 4 -14.49 2.68 0.34
C PHE A 4 -14.97 1.68 1.39
N VAL A 5 -16.15 1.13 1.16
CA VAL A 5 -16.53 -0.20 1.65
C VAL A 5 -17.14 -0.86 0.43
N SER A 6 -16.34 -1.71 -0.23
CA SER A 6 -16.87 -2.82 -1.01
C SER A 6 -17.99 -3.44 -0.20
N SER A 7 -19.19 -3.53 -0.76
CA SER A 7 -20.43 -3.97 -0.12
C SER A 7 -20.24 -5.11 0.89
N ALA A 8 -20.02 -4.76 2.16
CA ALA A 8 -20.28 -5.52 3.39
C ALA A 8 -19.58 -4.81 4.57
N LEU A 9 -20.20 -3.75 5.10
CA LEU A 9 -20.10 -3.33 6.50
C LEU A 9 -21.12 -2.20 6.71
N SER A 10 -22.40 -2.59 6.75
CA SER A 10 -23.47 -1.80 7.33
C SER A 10 -24.20 -2.68 8.34
N ALA A 11 -23.55 -2.92 9.48
CA ALA A 11 -24.18 -3.20 10.76
C ALA A 11 -23.07 -3.35 11.82
N ILE A 12 -22.94 -2.35 12.70
CA ILE A 12 -22.99 -2.46 14.17
C ILE A 12 -22.85 -1.01 14.67
N ALA A 13 -23.99 -0.35 14.76
CA ALA A 13 -24.19 0.74 15.71
C ALA A 13 -25.29 0.27 16.65
N LEU A 14 -24.94 -0.64 17.56
CA LEU A 14 -25.77 -0.95 18.71
C LEU A 14 -25.19 -0.17 19.90
N LEU A 15 -26.00 0.77 20.41
CA LEU A 15 -25.88 1.31 21.74
C LEU A 15 -25.94 0.15 22.75
N LEU A 16 -24.77 -0.32 23.18
CA LEU A 16 -24.61 -1.13 24.37
C LEU A 16 -23.68 -0.37 25.31
N THR A 17 -24.23 0.02 26.45
CA THR A 17 -23.45 0.34 27.65
C THR A 17 -22.71 -0.93 28.06
N ALA A 18 -21.53 -1.14 27.49
CA ALA A 18 -20.71 -2.32 27.71
C ALA A 18 -19.42 -1.92 28.42
N ASN A 19 -19.07 -2.72 29.44
CA ASN A 19 -17.81 -2.69 30.17
C ASN A 19 -16.60 -2.47 29.25
N PRO A 20 -15.51 -1.86 29.75
CA PRO A 20 -14.31 -1.62 28.95
C PRO A 20 -13.87 -2.93 28.26
N PRO A 21 -13.61 -2.91 26.94
CA PRO A 21 -13.26 -4.11 26.20
C PRO A 21 -12.02 -4.74 26.84
N GLN A 22 -12.15 -6.02 27.23
CA GLN A 22 -11.01 -6.79 27.68
C GLN A 22 -9.97 -6.85 26.55
N PRO A 23 -8.67 -6.74 26.87
CA PRO A 23 -7.63 -6.79 25.84
C PRO A 23 -7.73 -8.12 25.09
N VAL A 24 -7.97 -8.03 23.79
CA VAL A 24 -7.95 -9.18 22.89
C VAL A 24 -6.49 -9.65 22.80
N ILE A 25 -6.21 -10.78 23.44
CA ILE A 25 -4.93 -11.47 23.27
C ILE A 25 -4.86 -11.91 21.80
N ALA A 26 -3.83 -11.47 21.07
CA ALA A 26 -3.59 -11.99 19.72
C ALA A 26 -3.37 -13.50 19.83
N GLN A 27 -4.26 -14.27 19.22
CA GLN A 27 -4.13 -15.73 19.17
C GLN A 27 -3.45 -16.07 17.84
N ALA A 28 -2.32 -16.76 17.92
CA ALA A 28 -1.74 -17.42 16.76
C ALA A 28 -2.27 -18.86 16.78
N PRO A 29 -3.11 -19.28 15.81
CA PRO A 29 -3.39 -20.69 15.64
C PRO A 29 -2.08 -21.46 15.39
N PRO A 30 -1.99 -22.76 15.77
CA PRO A 30 -0.78 -23.53 15.56
C PRO A 30 -0.42 -23.57 14.06
N ILE A 31 0.88 -23.71 13.74
CA ILE A 31 1.39 -23.69 12.36
C ILE A 31 0.77 -24.79 11.47
N ARG A 32 0.08 -25.78 12.03
CA ARG A 32 -0.66 -26.83 11.29
C ARG A 32 -2.15 -26.55 11.12
N ALA A 33 -2.58 -25.31 11.34
CA ALA A 33 -3.99 -24.98 11.18
C ALA A 33 -4.40 -25.17 9.71
N TYR A 34 -5.50 -25.88 9.54
CA TYR A 34 -6.13 -26.11 8.23
C TYR A 34 -7.00 -24.92 7.89
N GLN A 35 -7.00 -24.53 6.61
CA GLN A 35 -7.89 -23.50 6.11
C GLN A 35 -8.53 -23.92 4.78
N GLN A 36 -9.84 -24.11 4.78
CA GLN A 36 -10.58 -24.61 3.62
C GLN A 36 -10.42 -23.70 2.39
N LYS A 37 -10.40 -22.37 2.62
CA LYS A 37 -10.21 -21.36 1.58
C LYS A 37 -8.79 -21.33 0.98
N ALA A 38 -7.84 -22.04 1.59
CA ALA A 38 -6.49 -22.18 1.06
C ALA A 38 -6.28 -23.46 0.23
N THR A 39 -7.31 -24.32 0.10
CA THR A 39 -7.24 -25.53 -0.72
C THR A 39 -7.09 -25.19 -2.21
N ASP A 40 -6.50 -26.11 -2.98
CA ASP A 40 -6.36 -25.98 -4.44
C ASP A 40 -7.71 -25.79 -5.13
N ASN A 41 -8.74 -26.56 -4.73
CA ASN A 41 -10.10 -26.38 -5.26
C ASN A 41 -10.65 -24.98 -4.97
N ALA A 42 -10.55 -24.49 -3.73
CA ALA A 42 -11.03 -23.15 -3.39
C ALA A 42 -10.27 -22.04 -4.15
N ARG A 43 -8.97 -22.24 -4.41
CA ARG A 43 -8.15 -21.32 -5.21
C ARG A 43 -8.57 -21.32 -6.69
N LYS A 44 -8.84 -22.50 -7.27
CA LYS A 44 -9.37 -22.64 -8.63
C LYS A 44 -10.74 -21.97 -8.76
N ASP A 45 -11.62 -22.17 -7.79
CA ASP A 45 -12.92 -21.51 -7.74
C ASP A 45 -12.78 -19.98 -7.63
N GLN A 46 -11.81 -19.51 -6.84
CA GLN A 46 -11.51 -18.08 -6.75
C GLN A 46 -11.06 -17.49 -8.09
N ILE A 47 -10.18 -18.18 -8.82
CA ILE A 47 -9.75 -17.75 -10.16
C ILE A 47 -10.92 -17.78 -11.15
N LEU A 48 -11.76 -18.81 -11.11
CA LEU A 48 -12.95 -18.91 -11.96
C LEU A 48 -13.92 -17.76 -11.69
N ASP A 49 -14.13 -17.39 -10.42
CA ASP A 49 -14.93 -16.22 -10.04
C ASP A 49 -14.36 -14.93 -10.65
N GLN A 50 -13.03 -14.73 -10.61
CA GLN A 50 -12.41 -13.58 -11.27
C GLN A 50 -12.60 -13.62 -12.80
N GLN A 51 -12.50 -14.79 -13.42
CA GLN A 51 -12.74 -14.94 -14.88
C GLN A 51 -14.18 -14.58 -15.25
N GLN A 52 -15.16 -15.00 -14.44
CA GLN A 52 -16.56 -14.63 -14.62
C GLN A 52 -16.78 -13.13 -14.42
N LYS A 53 -16.14 -12.52 -13.40
CA LYS A 53 -16.21 -11.08 -13.14
C LYS A 53 -15.51 -10.23 -14.21
N ALA A 54 -14.55 -10.79 -14.92
CA ALA A 54 -13.90 -10.14 -16.07
C ALA A 54 -14.54 -10.49 -17.43
N ALA A 55 -15.67 -11.21 -17.46
CA ALA A 55 -16.29 -11.60 -18.72
C ALA A 55 -16.76 -10.37 -19.53
N PRO A 56 -16.62 -10.36 -20.87
CA PRO A 56 -16.99 -9.21 -21.72
C PRO A 56 -18.42 -8.70 -21.53
N SER A 57 -19.38 -9.60 -21.28
CA SER A 57 -20.79 -9.28 -21.07
C SER A 57 -21.03 -8.40 -19.83
N ARG A 58 -20.10 -8.37 -18.87
CA ARG A 58 -20.21 -7.50 -17.68
C ARG A 58 -19.88 -6.04 -17.97
N PHE A 59 -19.36 -5.72 -19.15
CA PHE A 59 -19.02 -4.36 -19.54
C PHE A 59 -20.00 -3.76 -20.56
N ASP A 60 -21.13 -4.42 -20.79
CA ASP A 60 -22.22 -3.86 -21.59
C ASP A 60 -22.87 -2.68 -20.86
N LEU A 61 -22.68 -1.47 -21.40
CA LEU A 61 -23.21 -0.23 -20.83
C LEU A 61 -24.74 -0.11 -20.93
N GLN A 62 -25.40 -0.87 -21.81
CA GLN A 62 -26.87 -0.91 -21.87
C GLN A 62 -27.42 -1.69 -20.68
N GLN A 63 -26.79 -2.82 -20.36
CA GLN A 63 -27.18 -3.67 -19.23
C GLN A 63 -26.72 -3.09 -17.89
N TYR A 64 -25.46 -2.61 -17.83
CA TYR A 64 -24.80 -2.11 -16.63
C TYR A 64 -24.29 -0.68 -16.81
N PRO A 65 -25.17 0.32 -16.98
CA PRO A 65 -24.75 1.72 -17.06
C PRO A 65 -23.96 2.14 -15.81
N ILE A 66 -22.92 2.95 -16.00
CA ILE A 66 -22.08 3.48 -14.93
C ILE A 66 -22.90 4.44 -14.07
N SER A 67 -23.41 3.91 -12.96
CA SER A 67 -24.42 4.55 -12.10
C SER A 67 -24.35 4.00 -10.69
N ASP A 68 -24.98 4.70 -9.75
CA ASP A 68 -24.98 4.38 -8.33
C ASP A 68 -25.44 2.95 -8.04
N ARG A 69 -26.48 2.48 -8.74
CA ARG A 69 -27.01 1.12 -8.58
C ARG A 69 -26.05 0.01 -9.02
N HIS A 70 -25.02 0.33 -9.80
CA HIS A 70 -24.06 -0.64 -10.34
C HIS A 70 -22.65 -0.47 -9.76
N LEU A 71 -22.50 0.27 -8.66
CA LEU A 71 -21.22 0.48 -7.98
C LEU A 71 -20.45 -0.84 -7.76
N THR A 72 -21.04 -1.77 -7.00
CA THR A 72 -20.40 -3.06 -6.69
C THR A 72 -20.05 -3.84 -7.96
N HIS A 73 -20.98 -3.91 -8.91
CA HIS A 73 -20.76 -4.61 -10.18
C HIS A 73 -19.53 -4.10 -10.92
N TRP A 74 -19.40 -2.78 -11.07
CA TRP A 74 -18.27 -2.18 -11.76
C TRP A 74 -16.97 -2.34 -10.97
N GLN A 75 -16.99 -2.16 -9.65
CA GLN A 75 -15.78 -2.31 -8.83
C GLN A 75 -15.25 -3.75 -8.87
N GLU A 76 -16.13 -4.76 -8.76
CA GLU A 76 -15.74 -6.16 -8.87
C GLU A 76 -15.21 -6.52 -10.26
N SER A 77 -15.83 -5.99 -11.32
CA SER A 77 -15.43 -6.32 -12.69
C SER A 77 -14.10 -5.65 -13.06
N LEU A 78 -13.89 -4.40 -12.63
CA LEU A 78 -12.61 -3.71 -12.80
C LEU A 78 -11.50 -4.32 -11.94
N TRP A 79 -11.82 -4.74 -10.70
CA TRP A 79 -10.90 -5.50 -9.86
C TRP A 79 -10.44 -6.79 -10.55
N ALA A 80 -11.37 -7.54 -11.13
CA ALA A 80 -11.05 -8.76 -11.87
C ALA A 80 -10.14 -8.50 -13.08
N ILE A 81 -10.34 -7.37 -13.79
CA ILE A 81 -9.38 -6.91 -14.82
C ILE A 81 -7.99 -6.67 -14.20
N GLY A 82 -7.90 -6.03 -13.03
CA GLY A 82 -6.63 -5.81 -12.34
C GLY A 82 -5.93 -7.09 -11.86
N VAL A 83 -6.70 -8.10 -11.43
CA VAL A 83 -6.18 -9.40 -11.00
C VAL A 83 -5.64 -10.21 -12.17
N LEU A 84 -6.47 -10.38 -13.22
CA LEU A 84 -6.19 -11.25 -14.36
C LEU A 84 -5.33 -10.58 -15.42
N ALA A 85 -5.30 -9.25 -15.45
CA ALA A 85 -4.59 -8.45 -16.44
C ALA A 85 -4.79 -8.92 -17.88
N PRO A 86 -6.05 -9.04 -18.35
CA PRO A 86 -6.31 -9.55 -19.69
C PRO A 86 -5.72 -8.60 -20.73
N GLU A 87 -4.97 -9.15 -21.68
CA GLU A 87 -4.48 -8.45 -22.86
C GLU A 87 -5.53 -8.55 -23.97
N LYS A 88 -6.72 -7.98 -23.72
CA LYS A 88 -7.90 -8.07 -24.57
C LYS A 88 -8.58 -6.72 -24.73
N ASP A 89 -9.04 -6.43 -25.94
CA ASP A 89 -9.64 -5.13 -26.29
C ASP A 89 -10.84 -4.76 -25.42
N TYR A 90 -11.68 -5.74 -25.03
CA TYR A 90 -12.85 -5.45 -24.20
C TYR A 90 -12.48 -4.88 -22.82
N ALA A 91 -11.36 -5.31 -22.24
CA ALA A 91 -10.92 -4.85 -20.92
C ALA A 91 -10.37 -3.43 -21.00
N LEU A 92 -9.67 -3.13 -22.09
CA LEU A 92 -9.20 -1.79 -22.40
C LEU A 92 -10.38 -0.84 -22.63
N GLN A 93 -11.33 -1.23 -23.49
CA GLN A 93 -12.54 -0.47 -23.74
C GLN A 93 -13.36 -0.23 -22.46
N ALA A 94 -13.46 -1.22 -21.57
CA ALA A 94 -14.14 -1.07 -20.29
C ALA A 94 -13.48 0.00 -19.41
N LEU A 95 -12.14 0.00 -19.31
CA LEU A 95 -11.39 1.02 -18.58
C LEU A 95 -11.57 2.40 -19.21
N GLU A 96 -11.47 2.52 -20.54
CA GLU A 96 -11.68 3.79 -21.24
C GLU A 96 -13.08 4.36 -21.03
N ASN A 97 -14.10 3.49 -21.12
CA ASN A 97 -15.51 3.88 -20.94
C ASN A 97 -15.78 4.48 -19.56
N VAL A 98 -15.07 4.00 -18.53
CA VAL A 98 -15.17 4.54 -17.18
C VAL A 98 -14.29 5.78 -17.02
N MET A 99 -13.02 5.73 -17.43
CA MET A 99 -12.05 6.81 -17.24
C MET A 99 -12.44 8.10 -17.96
N GLN A 100 -13.11 8.03 -19.12
CA GLN A 100 -13.58 9.22 -19.83
C GLN A 100 -14.55 10.07 -18.99
N LEU A 101 -15.26 9.45 -18.03
CA LEU A 101 -16.15 10.17 -17.11
C LEU A 101 -15.40 11.08 -16.15
N ALA A 102 -14.07 10.97 -16.03
CA ALA A 102 -13.26 11.88 -15.20
C ALA A 102 -13.36 13.37 -15.60
N THR A 103 -13.92 13.64 -16.78
CA THR A 103 -14.18 14.99 -17.30
C THR A 103 -15.65 15.41 -17.19
N ALA A 104 -16.52 14.53 -16.71
CA ALA A 104 -17.93 14.78 -16.55
C ALA A 104 -18.20 15.66 -15.31
N ASN A 105 -19.24 16.49 -15.42
CA ASN A 105 -19.75 17.29 -14.31
C ASN A 105 -20.77 16.47 -13.49
N ASN A 106 -20.97 16.86 -12.23
CA ASN A 106 -22.05 16.36 -11.36
C ASN A 106 -22.04 14.84 -11.10
N LEU A 107 -20.86 14.23 -11.02
CA LEU A 107 -20.72 12.82 -10.64
C LEU A 107 -21.12 12.58 -9.18
N SER A 108 -21.91 11.53 -8.96
CA SER A 108 -22.20 11.04 -7.61
C SER A 108 -20.96 10.42 -6.95
N ASP A 109 -20.98 10.28 -5.63
CA ASP A 109 -19.88 9.61 -4.91
C ASP A 109 -19.69 8.15 -5.37
N PRO A 110 -20.74 7.33 -5.58
CA PRO A 110 -20.60 6.02 -6.22
C PRO A 110 -19.94 6.05 -7.61
N GLN A 111 -20.31 6.98 -8.49
CA GLN A 111 -19.69 7.09 -9.80
C GLN A 111 -18.20 7.46 -9.70
N LYS A 112 -17.84 8.37 -8.78
CA LYS A 112 -16.44 8.69 -8.50
C LYS A 112 -15.67 7.45 -8.01
N ALA A 113 -16.27 6.64 -7.13
CA ALA A 113 -15.63 5.42 -6.64
C ALA A 113 -15.39 4.38 -7.75
N ILE A 114 -16.28 4.30 -8.76
CA ILE A 114 -16.07 3.46 -9.95
C ILE A 114 -14.90 4.01 -10.78
N ILE A 115 -14.84 5.32 -10.99
CA ILE A 115 -13.75 5.99 -11.71
C ILE A 115 -12.43 5.79 -10.96
N ASP A 116 -12.39 5.92 -9.64
CA ASP A 116 -11.22 5.68 -8.82
C ASP A 116 -10.66 4.28 -9.04
N THR A 117 -11.51 3.24 -9.02
CA THR A 117 -11.08 1.87 -9.30
C THR A 117 -10.51 1.75 -10.72
N ALA A 118 -11.15 2.35 -11.73
CA ALA A 118 -10.63 2.34 -13.10
C ALA A 118 -9.28 3.04 -13.23
N PHE A 119 -9.05 4.16 -12.53
CA PHE A 119 -7.75 4.83 -12.53
C PHE A 119 -6.67 4.01 -11.84
N GLN A 120 -6.97 3.31 -10.74
CA GLN A 120 -6.02 2.45 -10.04
C GLN A 120 -5.62 1.24 -10.92
N VAL A 121 -6.60 0.57 -11.53
CA VAL A 121 -6.37 -0.56 -12.44
C VAL A 121 -5.70 -0.10 -13.73
N GLY A 122 -6.15 1.02 -14.32
CA GLY A 122 -5.52 1.60 -15.50
C GLY A 122 -4.07 2.00 -15.25
N HIS A 123 -3.77 2.59 -14.08
CA HIS A 123 -2.40 2.88 -13.67
C HIS A 123 -1.56 1.61 -13.58
N GLN A 124 -2.08 0.57 -12.91
CA GLN A 124 -1.42 -0.73 -12.81
C GLN A 124 -1.07 -1.28 -14.20
N LEU A 125 -2.05 -1.45 -15.07
CA LEU A 125 -1.86 -2.10 -16.35
C LEU A 125 -0.91 -1.29 -17.25
N TYR A 126 -1.14 0.02 -17.36
CA TYR A 126 -0.29 0.88 -18.18
C TYR A 126 1.14 0.97 -17.69
N THR A 127 1.38 1.05 -16.38
CA THR A 127 2.76 1.18 -15.86
C THR A 127 3.55 -0.12 -15.92
N LEU A 128 2.88 -1.27 -16.01
CA LEU A 128 3.53 -2.58 -16.10
C LEU A 128 3.74 -3.04 -17.54
N LYS A 129 2.80 -2.75 -18.44
CA LYS A 129 2.85 -3.13 -19.87
C LYS A 129 2.39 -1.98 -20.76
N PRO A 130 3.16 -0.88 -20.87
CA PRO A 130 2.74 0.33 -21.58
C PRO A 130 2.48 0.11 -23.08
N ALA A 131 3.19 -0.83 -23.72
CA ALA A 131 2.97 -1.16 -25.13
C ALA A 131 1.60 -1.83 -25.34
N VAL A 132 1.26 -2.80 -24.49
CA VAL A 132 -0.02 -3.53 -24.53
C VAL A 132 -1.20 -2.60 -24.23
N TYR A 133 -1.08 -1.77 -23.19
CA TYR A 133 -2.15 -0.87 -22.74
C TYR A 133 -1.98 0.57 -23.26
N SER A 134 -1.35 0.74 -24.42
CA SER A 134 -0.98 2.04 -24.97
C SER A 134 -2.16 2.99 -25.19
N GLN A 135 -3.38 2.48 -25.41
CA GLN A 135 -4.58 3.33 -25.58
C GLN A 135 -4.92 4.12 -24.30
N LEU A 136 -4.61 3.57 -23.10
CA LEU A 136 -4.82 4.27 -21.83
C LEU A 136 -4.01 5.57 -21.72
N LYS A 137 -2.89 5.68 -22.44
CA LYS A 137 -2.09 6.91 -22.52
C LYS A 137 -2.93 8.12 -22.91
N GLN A 138 -3.83 7.96 -23.89
CA GLN A 138 -4.68 9.05 -24.34
C GLN A 138 -5.72 9.45 -23.29
N GLN A 139 -6.26 8.48 -22.55
CA GLN A 139 -7.17 8.79 -21.43
C GLN A 139 -6.45 9.52 -20.30
N PHE A 140 -5.22 9.14 -19.95
CA PHE A 140 -4.42 9.88 -18.99
C PHE A 140 -4.10 11.31 -19.44
N LEU A 141 -3.71 11.49 -20.71
CA LEU A 141 -3.47 12.82 -21.28
C LEU A 141 -4.75 13.67 -21.28
N ARG A 142 -5.89 13.11 -21.68
CA ARG A 142 -7.20 13.78 -21.61
C ARG A 142 -7.54 14.20 -20.18
N THR A 143 -7.34 13.31 -19.22
CA THR A 143 -7.57 13.62 -17.79
C THR A 143 -6.71 14.79 -17.33
N ILE A 144 -5.42 14.81 -17.65
CA ILE A 144 -4.51 15.93 -17.33
C ILE A 144 -4.93 17.23 -18.03
N ASN A 145 -5.58 17.15 -19.19
CA ASN A 145 -5.99 18.31 -19.96
C ASN A 145 -7.33 18.89 -19.50
N ASP A 146 -8.26 18.02 -19.09
CA ASP A 146 -9.67 18.38 -19.08
C ASP A 146 -10.35 18.10 -17.72
N SER A 147 -9.86 17.13 -16.93
CA SER A 147 -10.47 16.85 -15.61
C SER A 147 -10.26 17.99 -14.63
N THR A 148 -11.29 18.31 -13.87
CA THR A 148 -11.24 19.29 -12.76
C THR A 148 -10.83 18.65 -11.43
N ASP A 149 -10.76 17.32 -11.36
CA ASP A 149 -10.40 16.60 -10.15
C ASP A 149 -8.86 16.49 -10.02
N PRO A 150 -8.26 17.09 -8.97
CA PRO A 150 -6.81 17.09 -8.81
C PRO A 150 -6.25 15.69 -8.51
N MET A 151 -7.00 14.79 -7.90
CA MET A 151 -6.56 13.42 -7.61
C MET A 151 -6.46 12.62 -8.90
N TRP A 152 -7.46 12.67 -9.79
CA TRP A 152 -7.40 11.97 -11.08
C TRP A 152 -6.29 12.51 -11.98
N VAL A 153 -6.09 13.83 -11.99
CA VAL A 153 -4.94 14.46 -12.66
C VAL A 153 -3.62 13.96 -12.08
N ALA A 154 -3.51 13.84 -10.76
CA ALA A 154 -2.32 13.33 -10.10
C ALA A 154 -2.04 11.85 -10.43
N ILE A 155 -3.05 10.97 -10.45
CA ILE A 155 -2.89 9.56 -10.81
C ILE A 155 -2.49 9.44 -12.29
N ALA A 156 -3.17 10.17 -13.18
CA ALA A 156 -2.85 10.19 -14.60
C ALA A 156 -1.40 10.64 -14.86
N PHE A 157 -0.96 11.67 -14.13
CA PHE A 157 0.42 12.16 -14.27
C PHE A 157 1.44 11.15 -13.71
N SER A 158 1.14 10.53 -12.56
CA SER A 158 1.93 9.42 -12.02
C SER A 158 2.11 8.30 -13.05
N ALA A 159 1.01 7.83 -13.66
CA ALA A 159 1.04 6.76 -14.67
C ALA A 159 1.97 7.08 -15.85
N LEU A 160 1.79 8.27 -16.45
CA LEU A 160 2.60 8.72 -17.58
C LEU A 160 4.09 8.94 -17.23
N SER A 161 4.38 9.28 -15.97
CA SER A 161 5.76 9.46 -15.51
C SER A 161 6.48 8.13 -15.19
N LYS A 162 5.72 7.09 -14.80
CA LYS A 162 6.25 5.80 -14.34
C LYS A 162 6.29 4.70 -15.39
N ALA A 163 5.45 4.78 -16.42
CA ALA A 163 5.37 3.81 -17.51
C ALA A 163 6.72 3.33 -18.09
N PRO A 164 7.79 4.13 -18.16
CA PRO A 164 9.06 3.66 -18.72
C PRO A 164 10.04 3.04 -17.71
N ILE A 165 9.67 2.87 -16.44
CA ILE A 165 10.55 2.31 -15.41
C ILE A 165 10.56 0.76 -15.45
N TYR A 166 9.52 0.14 -16.03
CA TYR A 166 9.43 -1.30 -16.24
C TYR A 166 9.55 -1.60 -17.74
N PRO A 167 10.77 -1.68 -18.31
CA PRO A 167 10.93 -2.18 -19.67
C PRO A 167 10.39 -3.61 -19.71
N GLU A 168 9.70 -3.95 -20.80
CA GLU A 168 9.46 -5.34 -21.15
C GLU A 168 10.78 -6.12 -20.98
N ILE A 169 10.69 -7.39 -20.56
CA ILE A 169 11.83 -8.32 -20.57
C ILE A 169 12.18 -8.57 -22.06
N ASN A 170 12.79 -7.59 -22.70
CA ASN A 170 13.28 -7.65 -24.07
C ASN A 170 14.48 -6.67 -24.19
N PRO A 171 15.72 -7.16 -24.03
CA PRO A 171 16.92 -6.32 -23.96
C PRO A 171 17.23 -5.52 -25.23
N ASN A 172 16.51 -5.72 -26.33
CA ASN A 172 16.95 -5.30 -27.66
C ASN A 172 16.20 -4.12 -28.29
N ASN A 173 15.14 -3.58 -27.66
CA ASN A 173 14.40 -2.43 -28.19
C ASN A 173 14.26 -1.31 -27.13
N GLY A 174 15.39 -0.72 -26.74
CA GLY A 174 15.51 0.28 -25.67
C GLY A 174 14.94 1.68 -25.95
N GLN A 175 13.86 1.81 -26.72
CA GLN A 175 13.13 3.08 -26.92
C GLN A 175 11.60 2.93 -26.77
N GLY A 176 11.16 2.11 -25.83
CA GLY A 176 9.75 1.99 -25.47
C GLY A 176 9.25 3.22 -24.70
N ASP A 177 8.41 4.01 -25.34
CA ASP A 177 7.39 4.95 -24.82
C ASP A 177 7.67 5.81 -23.56
N ARG A 178 8.93 6.02 -23.19
CA ARG A 178 9.32 6.95 -22.11
C ARG A 178 8.96 8.36 -22.52
N LEU A 179 8.06 8.99 -21.75
CA LEU A 179 7.97 10.43 -21.79
C LEU A 179 9.36 10.99 -21.45
N GLN A 180 9.96 11.67 -22.42
CA GLN A 180 11.26 12.29 -22.23
C GLN A 180 11.13 13.36 -21.13
N SER A 181 12.22 13.67 -20.43
CA SER A 181 12.20 14.67 -19.34
C SER A 181 11.61 16.01 -19.81
N ALA A 182 11.78 16.39 -21.08
CA ALA A 182 11.15 17.56 -21.67
C ALA A 182 9.60 17.48 -21.71
N GLN A 183 9.04 16.30 -22.02
CA GLN A 183 7.60 16.08 -22.03
C GLN A 183 7.02 16.09 -20.61
N ILE A 184 7.71 15.47 -19.64
CA ILE A 184 7.34 15.53 -18.22
C ILE A 184 7.36 16.97 -17.72
N ASN A 185 8.37 17.77 -18.08
CA ASN A 185 8.42 19.18 -17.75
C ASN A 185 7.26 19.97 -18.37
N LYS A 186 6.90 19.69 -19.63
CA LYS A 186 5.73 20.32 -20.29
C LYS A 186 4.43 19.99 -19.56
N LEU A 187 4.21 18.73 -19.18
CA LEU A 187 3.04 18.32 -18.41
C LEU A 187 3.02 18.95 -17.01
N THR A 188 4.19 19.02 -16.35
CA THR A 188 4.36 19.70 -15.06
C THR A 188 3.88 21.15 -15.14
N GLN A 189 4.34 21.90 -16.15
CA GLN A 189 3.91 23.30 -16.33
C GLN A 189 2.42 23.40 -16.63
N LYS A 190 1.88 22.51 -17.46
CA LYS A 190 0.45 22.48 -17.76
C LYS A 190 -0.40 22.24 -16.51
N VAL A 191 -0.04 21.28 -15.66
CA VAL A 191 -0.74 21.01 -14.39
C VAL A 191 -0.70 22.24 -13.49
N LYS A 192 0.47 22.89 -13.33
CA LYS A 192 0.61 24.11 -12.51
C LYS A 192 -0.23 25.28 -13.04
N GLN A 193 -0.36 25.41 -14.36
CA GLN A 193 -1.18 26.43 -14.99
C GLN A 193 -2.69 26.17 -14.78
N ARG A 194 -3.13 24.91 -14.94
CA ARG A 194 -4.54 24.53 -14.75
C ARG A 194 -4.99 24.59 -13.29
N PHE A 195 -4.08 24.30 -12.36
CA PHE A 195 -4.33 24.31 -10.92
C PHE A 195 -3.42 25.35 -10.24
N PRO A 196 -3.75 26.65 -10.24
CA PRO A 196 -2.90 27.68 -9.63
C PRO A 196 -2.61 27.45 -8.13
N LYS A 197 -3.51 26.74 -7.44
CA LYS A 197 -3.36 26.32 -6.04
C LYS A 197 -2.81 24.90 -5.88
N TRP A 198 -2.15 24.32 -6.89
CA TRP A 198 -1.60 22.96 -6.87
C TRP A 198 -0.73 22.67 -5.64
N ALA A 199 -0.02 23.67 -5.11
CA ALA A 199 0.84 23.52 -3.94
C ALA A 199 0.06 23.35 -2.63
N GLN A 200 -1.24 23.68 -2.62
CA GLN A 200 -2.16 23.48 -1.49
C GLN A 200 -2.94 22.16 -1.65
N ASP A 201 -3.09 21.65 -2.87
CA ASP A 201 -3.65 20.34 -3.13
C ASP A 201 -2.63 19.24 -2.84
N LEU A 202 -2.94 18.36 -1.89
CA LEU A 202 -1.97 17.37 -1.41
C LEU A 202 -1.63 16.32 -2.46
N HIS A 203 -2.58 15.89 -3.30
CA HIS A 203 -2.32 14.89 -4.35
C HIS A 203 -1.40 15.46 -5.42
N LEU A 204 -1.71 16.65 -5.94
CA LEU A 204 -0.87 17.32 -6.95
C LEU A 204 0.51 17.66 -6.39
N LYS A 205 0.57 18.29 -5.22
CA LYS A 205 1.84 18.66 -4.57
C LYS A 205 2.75 17.45 -4.41
N THR A 206 2.26 16.36 -3.82
CA THR A 206 3.08 15.19 -3.49
C THR A 206 3.46 14.39 -4.73
N THR A 207 2.56 14.25 -5.72
CA THR A 207 2.90 13.64 -7.01
C THR A 207 3.99 14.43 -7.74
N LEU A 208 3.87 15.75 -7.83
CA LEU A 208 4.88 16.60 -8.46
C LEU A 208 6.24 16.50 -7.75
N GLN A 209 6.24 16.42 -6.42
CA GLN A 209 7.46 16.19 -5.64
C GLN A 209 8.06 14.80 -5.92
N ASN A 210 7.24 13.75 -5.96
CA ASN A 210 7.69 12.38 -6.27
C ASN A 210 8.32 12.31 -7.66
N ILE A 211 7.69 12.89 -8.68
CA ILE A 211 8.19 12.91 -10.06
C ILE A 211 9.53 13.66 -10.14
N ASN A 212 9.64 14.82 -9.51
CA ASN A 212 10.89 15.58 -9.51
C ASN A 212 12.02 14.81 -8.81
N ASN A 213 11.74 14.20 -7.66
CA ASN A 213 12.73 13.42 -6.91
C ASN A 213 13.12 12.12 -7.62
N GLY A 214 12.17 11.48 -8.33
CA GLY A 214 12.42 10.25 -9.10
C GLY A 214 13.29 10.47 -10.33
N ASN A 215 13.29 11.69 -10.88
CA ASN A 215 14.15 12.07 -12.00
C ASN A 215 15.58 12.49 -11.58
N SER A 216 15.84 12.64 -10.28
CA SER A 216 17.18 12.92 -9.76
C SER A 216 18.03 11.65 -9.71
N SER A 217 19.33 11.77 -10.03
CA SER A 217 20.29 10.67 -9.84
C SER A 217 20.36 10.23 -8.38
N VAL A 218 20.82 9.01 -8.08
CA VAL A 218 21.00 8.53 -6.70
C VAL A 218 21.87 9.50 -5.89
N SER A 219 22.90 10.08 -6.52
CA SER A 219 23.79 11.11 -5.97
C SER A 219 23.14 12.49 -5.74
N GLN A 220 21.92 12.72 -6.23
CA GLN A 220 21.15 13.96 -6.06
C GLN A 220 19.93 13.78 -5.14
N ARG A 221 19.71 12.58 -4.61
CA ARG A 221 18.66 12.35 -3.60
C ARG A 221 19.11 12.96 -2.27
N SER A 222 18.15 13.50 -1.52
CA SER A 222 18.42 14.03 -0.17
C SER A 222 19.19 13.02 0.66
N ASP A 223 20.34 13.43 1.20
CA ASP A 223 21.17 12.58 2.05
C ASP A 223 20.33 12.00 3.18
N LEU A 224 20.42 10.68 3.36
CA LEU A 224 19.76 9.99 4.46
C LEU A 224 20.34 10.54 5.78
N PRO A 225 19.52 11.06 6.71
CA PRO A 225 20.03 11.48 8.00
C PRO A 225 20.65 10.30 8.76
N ASN A 226 21.50 10.58 9.74
CA ASN A 226 22.21 9.54 10.47
C ASN A 226 21.23 8.52 11.09
N LEU A 227 21.30 7.27 10.63
CA LEU A 227 20.39 6.21 11.06
C LEU A 227 20.57 5.85 12.53
N LYS A 228 21.79 6.04 13.08
CA LYS A 228 22.06 5.84 14.51
C LYS A 228 21.19 6.74 15.39
N ASP A 229 20.96 7.99 14.97
CA ASP A 229 20.10 8.92 15.72
C ASP A 229 18.65 8.42 15.77
N LEU A 230 18.13 7.92 14.64
CA LEU A 230 16.78 7.34 14.57
C LEU A 230 16.67 6.10 15.45
N LEU A 231 17.67 5.23 15.41
CA LEU A 231 17.68 3.98 16.17
C LEU A 231 17.90 4.19 17.67
N ALA A 232 18.62 5.23 18.07
CA ALA A 232 18.77 5.63 19.46
C ALA A 232 17.49 6.29 20.00
N TRP A 233 16.75 7.00 19.15
CA TRP A 233 15.55 7.76 19.53
C TRP A 233 14.45 6.90 20.18
N LYS A 234 13.66 7.55 21.03
CA LYS A 234 12.47 7.00 21.68
C LYS A 234 11.33 7.98 21.51
N ILE A 235 10.41 7.66 20.60
CA ILE A 235 9.20 8.49 20.37
C ILE A 235 8.42 8.71 21.67
N ALA A 236 8.37 7.68 22.52
CA ALA A 236 7.72 7.73 23.81
C ALA A 236 8.43 6.81 24.82
N PRO A 237 8.48 7.19 26.12
CA PRO A 237 8.98 6.30 27.16
C PRO A 237 8.14 5.02 27.28
N GLN A 238 8.78 3.90 27.56
CA GLN A 238 8.14 2.60 27.83
C GLN A 238 7.21 2.09 26.72
N GLN A 239 7.42 2.50 25.48
CA GLN A 239 6.74 1.98 24.29
C GLN A 239 7.72 1.15 23.47
N ALA A 240 7.24 0.10 22.82
CA ALA A 240 8.05 -0.66 21.86
C ALA A 240 8.15 0.12 20.54
N HIS A 241 9.25 -0.09 19.80
CA HIS A 241 9.46 0.49 18.49
C HIS A 241 9.82 -0.60 17.49
N MET A 242 9.01 -0.73 16.45
CA MET A 242 9.29 -1.58 15.29
C MET A 242 9.86 -0.70 14.18
N TYR A 243 10.98 -1.08 13.58
CA TYR A 243 11.58 -0.36 12.46
C TYR A 243 11.53 -1.24 11.22
N VAL A 244 11.02 -0.71 10.11
CA VAL A 244 10.92 -1.40 8.82
C VAL A 244 11.79 -0.64 7.82
N PHE A 245 12.92 -1.25 7.46
CA PHE A 245 13.90 -0.69 6.54
C PHE A 245 13.66 -1.24 5.15
N CYS A 246 13.35 -0.36 4.20
CA CYS A 246 13.09 -0.71 2.82
C CYS A 246 14.16 -0.16 1.88
N ARG A 247 14.27 -0.73 0.67
CA ARG A 247 14.89 0.00 -0.44
C ARG A 247 13.87 0.95 -1.06
N PRO A 248 14.29 2.07 -1.68
CA PRO A 248 13.39 2.93 -2.46
C PRO A 248 12.62 2.14 -3.54
N ASN A 249 13.28 1.16 -4.16
CA ASN A 249 12.63 0.11 -4.94
C ASN A 249 11.85 -0.81 -3.99
N ARG A 250 10.53 -0.83 -4.13
CA ARG A 250 9.62 -1.58 -3.24
C ARG A 250 9.36 -3.01 -3.69
N ASP A 251 9.94 -3.44 -4.82
CA ASP A 251 9.77 -4.78 -5.37
C ASP A 251 10.61 -5.83 -4.61
N VAL A 252 11.49 -5.36 -3.72
CA VAL A 252 12.30 -6.19 -2.82
C VAL A 252 11.82 -6.12 -1.37
N LEU A 253 12.14 -7.15 -0.60
CA LEU A 253 11.74 -7.25 0.81
C LEU A 253 12.40 -6.15 1.65
N CYS A 254 11.61 -5.63 2.59
CA CYS A 254 12.08 -4.79 3.68
C CYS A 254 12.52 -5.66 4.86
N LEU A 255 13.48 -5.17 5.64
CA LEU A 255 13.90 -5.79 6.88
C LEU A 255 13.20 -5.13 8.06
N THR A 256 12.54 -5.92 8.89
CA THR A 256 11.96 -5.44 10.13
C THR A 256 12.81 -5.82 11.32
N VAL A 257 13.00 -4.91 12.27
CA VAL A 257 13.64 -5.16 13.57
C VAL A 257 12.79 -4.57 14.69
N LEU A 258 13.03 -5.01 15.93
CA LEU A 258 12.22 -4.63 17.08
C LEU A 258 13.10 -4.12 18.22
N LYS A 259 12.67 -3.02 18.83
CA LYS A 259 13.23 -2.41 20.04
C LYS A 259 12.19 -2.51 21.14
N ASP A 260 12.59 -3.06 22.28
CA ASP A 260 11.71 -3.27 23.43
C ASP A 260 11.36 -1.95 24.13
N ARG A 261 10.50 -2.04 25.15
CA ARG A 261 10.07 -0.89 25.96
C ARG A 261 11.19 -0.22 26.77
N ASN A 262 12.32 -0.89 26.97
CA ASN A 262 13.50 -0.34 27.63
C ASN A 262 14.42 0.38 26.63
N GLY A 263 14.16 0.20 25.34
CA GLY A 263 14.97 0.72 24.26
C GLY A 263 16.11 -0.21 23.84
N LYS A 264 16.07 -1.50 24.20
CA LYS A 264 17.04 -2.49 23.76
C LYS A 264 16.52 -3.22 22.52
N PHE A 265 17.38 -3.44 21.54
CA PHE A 265 17.03 -4.26 20.38
C PHE A 265 16.79 -5.71 20.81
N VAL A 266 15.71 -6.28 20.31
CA VAL A 266 15.34 -7.67 20.59
C VAL A 266 16.32 -8.60 19.91
N GLN A 267 16.83 -9.56 20.67
CA GLN A 267 17.75 -10.58 20.20
C GLN A 267 17.03 -11.93 20.12
N GLN A 268 17.35 -12.72 19.11
CA GLN A 268 16.94 -14.12 18.95
C GLN A 268 18.22 -14.93 18.69
N ASN A 269 18.52 -15.89 19.56
CA ASN A 269 19.74 -16.72 19.46
C ASN A 269 21.03 -15.88 19.37
N ARG A 270 21.14 -14.82 20.19
CA ARG A 270 22.26 -13.85 20.20
C ARG A 270 22.45 -13.05 18.90
N GLN A 271 21.48 -13.08 18.00
CA GLN A 271 21.45 -12.24 16.80
C GLN A 271 20.26 -11.29 16.84
N LEU A 272 20.34 -10.19 16.10
CA LEU A 272 19.23 -9.26 15.95
C LEU A 272 17.98 -9.99 15.46
N TRP A 273 16.91 -9.92 16.24
CA TRP A 273 15.60 -10.41 15.81
C TRP A 273 15.16 -9.60 14.59
N SER A 274 14.68 -10.29 13.56
CA SER A 274 14.14 -9.63 12.38
C SER A 274 13.09 -10.47 11.67
N ALA A 275 12.26 -9.82 10.86
CA ALA A 275 11.32 -10.46 9.96
C ALA A 275 11.25 -9.71 8.62
N PRO A 276 11.15 -10.40 7.48
CA PRO A 276 10.94 -9.74 6.19
C PRO A 276 9.48 -9.26 6.07
N LEU A 277 9.28 -8.12 5.40
CA LEU A 277 7.96 -7.63 5.01
C LEU A 277 8.02 -7.09 3.57
N LEU A 278 6.97 -7.30 2.79
CA LEU A 278 6.80 -6.68 1.46
C LEU A 278 5.81 -5.51 1.58
N LEU A 279 6.22 -4.32 1.12
CA LEU A 279 5.48 -3.06 1.26
C LEU A 279 4.96 -2.51 -0.07
N GLN A 280 4.92 -3.37 -1.09
CA GLN A 280 4.56 -3.03 -2.47
C GLN A 280 3.05 -3.01 -2.70
N SER A 281 2.62 -2.08 -3.54
CA SER A 281 1.23 -2.02 -4.03
C SER A 281 1.06 -2.88 -5.27
N ILE A 282 0.01 -3.71 -5.30
CA ILE A 282 -0.35 -4.47 -6.51
C ILE A 282 -0.72 -3.56 -7.70
N HIS A 283 -1.19 -2.34 -7.43
CA HIS A 283 -1.50 -1.35 -8.46
C HIS A 283 -0.29 -0.51 -8.90
N ASN A 284 0.88 -0.76 -8.32
CA ASN A 284 2.11 0.02 -8.53
C ASN A 284 1.95 1.53 -8.21
N LEU A 285 0.93 1.88 -7.43
CA LEU A 285 0.59 3.26 -7.08
C LEU A 285 1.56 3.83 -6.04
N ASP A 286 1.81 5.13 -6.13
CA ASP A 286 2.63 5.84 -5.13
C ASP A 286 1.93 5.99 -3.77
N TRP A 287 2.74 6.24 -2.75
CA TRP A 287 2.33 6.31 -1.35
C TRP A 287 1.26 7.38 -1.04
N ASN A 288 1.06 8.34 -1.93
CA ASN A 288 0.10 9.43 -1.74
C ASN A 288 -1.32 9.07 -2.22
N PHE A 289 -1.53 7.87 -2.79
CA PHE A 289 -2.84 7.39 -3.23
C PHE A 289 -3.35 6.25 -2.37
N THR A 290 -4.68 6.15 -2.23
CA THR A 290 -5.34 4.96 -1.70
C THR A 290 -4.87 3.72 -2.47
N ASN A 291 -4.64 2.63 -1.75
CA ASN A 291 -4.05 1.39 -2.26
C ASN A 291 -2.63 1.50 -2.86
N GLY A 292 -1.97 2.65 -2.74
CA GLY A 292 -0.58 2.82 -3.11
C GLY A 292 0.40 2.26 -2.09
N ARG A 293 1.69 2.21 -2.45
CA ARG A 293 2.74 1.63 -1.60
C ARG A 293 2.74 2.19 -0.18
N THR A 294 3.25 1.42 0.77
CA THR A 294 3.28 1.84 2.18
C THR A 294 4.17 3.09 2.36
N PRO A 295 3.64 4.21 2.89
CA PRO A 295 4.43 5.43 3.09
C PRO A 295 5.52 5.27 4.15
N GLN A 296 6.60 6.03 4.00
CA GLN A 296 7.60 6.23 5.05
C GLN A 296 7.04 7.07 6.23
N GLY A 297 7.56 6.82 7.42
CA GLY A 297 7.24 7.60 8.61
C GLY A 297 6.65 6.79 9.76
N ILE A 298 5.97 7.49 10.65
CA ILE A 298 5.55 6.98 11.95
C ILE A 298 4.09 6.50 11.89
N TYR A 299 3.90 5.26 12.30
CA TYR A 299 2.62 4.65 12.55
C TYR A 299 2.45 4.43 14.06
N ARG A 300 1.24 4.63 14.55
CA ARG A 300 0.84 4.11 15.86
C ARG A 300 0.42 2.65 15.70
N MET A 301 1.07 1.76 16.44
CA MET A 301 0.74 0.34 16.44
C MET A 301 -0.12 0.04 17.67
N GLU A 302 -1.34 -0.46 17.48
CA GLU A 302 -2.30 -0.64 18.57
C GLU A 302 -3.33 -1.75 18.32
N GLY A 303 -3.26 -2.81 19.10
CA GLY A 303 -4.19 -3.92 19.06
C GLY A 303 -4.07 -4.77 17.80
N VAL A 304 -5.04 -5.69 17.67
CA VAL A 304 -5.13 -6.59 16.51
C VAL A 304 -6.57 -6.72 16.04
N SER A 305 -6.73 -6.99 14.75
CA SER A 305 -7.97 -7.56 14.21
C SER A 305 -7.83 -9.07 14.13
N ARG A 306 -8.79 -9.81 14.70
CA ARG A 306 -8.75 -11.28 14.69
C ARG A 306 -8.91 -11.84 13.29
N GLN A 307 -8.25 -12.97 13.05
CA GLN A 307 -8.31 -13.78 11.84
C GLN A 307 -8.22 -15.27 12.22
N PRO A 308 -8.57 -16.20 11.31
CA PRO A 308 -9.16 -15.94 10.00
C PRO A 308 -10.59 -15.43 10.15
N ASP A 309 -10.98 -14.47 9.32
CA ASP A 309 -12.37 -14.30 8.95
C ASP A 309 -12.61 -14.94 7.57
N ASP A 310 -13.84 -15.35 7.30
CA ASP A 310 -14.15 -15.96 6.01
C ASP A 310 -14.17 -14.92 4.89
N GLU A 311 -14.55 -13.67 5.17
CA GLU A 311 -14.79 -12.66 4.15
C GLU A 311 -13.50 -12.17 3.47
N TYR A 312 -12.41 -12.06 4.23
CA TYR A 312 -11.15 -11.43 3.86
C TYR A 312 -9.93 -12.33 4.01
N PHE A 313 -10.14 -13.63 4.28
CA PHE A 313 -9.06 -14.61 4.36
C PHE A 313 -8.02 -14.46 3.24
N HIS A 314 -8.47 -14.38 1.98
CA HIS A 314 -7.55 -14.28 0.84
C HIS A 314 -6.68 -13.01 0.87
N ALA A 315 -7.19 -11.90 1.39
CA ALA A 315 -6.42 -10.66 1.50
C ALA A 315 -5.40 -10.71 2.66
N TYR A 316 -5.75 -11.37 3.77
CA TYR A 316 -5.09 -11.15 5.05
C TYR A 316 -4.42 -12.39 5.69
N GLY A 317 -4.78 -13.59 5.23
CA GLY A 317 -4.26 -14.85 5.77
C GLY A 317 -4.94 -15.29 7.06
N GLN A 318 -4.35 -16.26 7.75
CA GLN A 318 -4.98 -16.94 8.89
C GLN A 318 -4.68 -16.27 10.24
N PHE A 319 -3.69 -15.38 10.30
CA PHE A 319 -3.19 -14.81 11.54
C PHE A 319 -3.75 -13.42 11.83
N SER A 320 -3.91 -13.11 13.12
CA SER A 320 -4.38 -11.79 13.57
C SER A 320 -3.56 -10.66 12.96
N LEU A 321 -4.24 -9.61 12.50
CA LEU A 321 -3.65 -8.46 11.84
C LEU A 321 -3.17 -7.46 12.87
N VAL A 322 -1.95 -6.95 12.74
CA VAL A 322 -1.48 -5.85 13.58
C VAL A 322 -2.03 -4.54 13.04
N ASN A 323 -2.78 -3.81 13.85
CA ASN A 323 -3.37 -2.54 13.44
C ASN A 323 -2.33 -1.42 13.49
N LEU A 324 -2.17 -0.73 12.36
CA LEU A 324 -1.31 0.44 12.21
C LEU A 324 -2.16 1.65 11.84
N PHE A 325 -2.00 2.73 12.60
CA PHE A 325 -2.72 3.98 12.39
C PHE A 325 -1.76 5.06 11.92
N VAL A 326 -2.14 5.81 10.90
CA VAL A 326 -1.42 7.03 10.47
C VAL A 326 -1.97 8.27 11.18
N PRO A 327 -1.29 9.43 11.12
CA PRO A 327 -1.83 10.68 11.63
C PRO A 327 -3.25 10.95 11.12
N PHE A 328 -4.08 11.58 11.95
CA PHE A 328 -5.48 11.93 11.65
C PHE A 328 -6.47 10.76 11.44
N GLU A 329 -6.01 9.51 11.46
CA GLU A 329 -6.87 8.33 11.39
C GLU A 329 -7.68 8.14 12.67
N SER A 330 -9.00 8.01 12.54
CA SER A 330 -9.92 7.73 13.66
C SER A 330 -9.78 6.30 14.16
N GLY A 331 -10.24 6.02 15.39
CA GLY A 331 -10.27 4.67 15.96
C GLY A 331 -9.03 4.27 16.76
N VAL A 332 -7.95 5.04 16.68
CA VAL A 332 -6.77 4.88 17.55
C VAL A 332 -7.06 5.38 18.97
N THR A 333 -6.66 4.63 20.01
CA THR A 333 -6.86 5.07 21.41
C THR A 333 -5.96 6.24 21.75
N ALA A 334 -4.71 6.25 21.29
CA ALA A 334 -3.77 7.34 21.49
C ALA A 334 -2.65 7.32 20.43
N PHE A 335 -2.70 8.22 19.44
CA PHE A 335 -1.59 8.37 18.50
C PHE A 335 -0.39 9.04 19.18
N LEU A 336 -0.65 10.15 19.88
CA LEU A 336 0.38 10.89 20.62
C LEU A 336 0.48 10.37 22.06
N PRO A 337 1.70 10.31 22.63
CA PRO A 337 1.88 9.85 24.00
C PRO A 337 1.05 10.70 24.97
N LYS A 338 0.29 10.04 25.85
CA LYS A 338 -0.56 10.68 26.88
C LYS A 338 -1.71 11.55 26.31
N GLN A 339 -1.99 11.49 25.01
CA GLN A 339 -3.12 12.19 24.40
C GLN A 339 -4.08 11.18 23.79
N LYS A 340 -5.35 11.24 24.19
CA LYS A 340 -6.37 10.32 23.69
C LYS A 340 -6.76 10.69 22.26
N GLY A 341 -7.02 9.66 21.46
CA GLY A 341 -7.51 9.77 20.10
C GLY A 341 -6.43 9.94 19.05
N LYS A 342 -6.89 10.34 17.87
CA LYS A 342 -6.07 10.58 16.69
C LYS A 342 -5.10 11.74 16.89
N PHE A 343 -4.07 11.79 16.05
CA PHE A 343 -3.19 12.94 15.96
C PHE A 343 -3.98 14.19 15.53
N THR A 344 -3.80 15.30 16.23
CA THR A 344 -4.47 16.59 15.98
C THR A 344 -3.50 17.75 15.77
N GLY A 345 -2.19 17.48 15.78
CA GLY A 345 -1.15 18.49 15.62
C GLY A 345 -0.94 18.93 14.17
N ASP A 346 -0.02 19.87 13.99
CA ASP A 346 0.49 20.27 12.68
C ASP A 346 1.73 19.44 12.29
N LEU A 347 2.37 19.81 11.18
CA LEU A 347 3.58 19.13 10.72
C LEU A 347 4.72 19.26 11.73
N GLN A 348 4.85 20.39 12.41
CA GLN A 348 5.89 20.61 13.42
C GLN A 348 5.69 19.66 14.62
N ALA A 349 4.45 19.45 15.06
CA ALA A 349 4.12 18.48 16.08
C ALA A 349 4.48 17.04 15.63
N TYR A 350 4.21 16.67 14.37
CA TYR A 350 4.63 15.38 13.82
C TYR A 350 6.16 15.24 13.80
N GLN A 351 6.86 16.27 13.32
CA GLN A 351 8.33 16.30 13.30
C GLN A 351 8.93 16.20 14.70
N SER A 352 8.25 16.68 15.74
CA SER A 352 8.72 16.56 17.12
C SER A 352 8.81 15.12 17.62
N LEU A 353 8.11 14.18 16.95
CA LEU A 353 8.20 12.74 17.22
C LEU A 353 9.49 12.11 16.69
N LEU A 354 10.32 12.85 15.95
CA LEU A 354 11.58 12.39 15.36
C LEU A 354 12.78 13.04 16.06
N PRO A 355 13.97 12.38 16.03
CA PRO A 355 15.20 13.03 16.47
C PRO A 355 15.50 14.27 15.61
N VAL A 356 16.24 15.21 16.16
CA VAL A 356 16.51 16.53 15.54
C VAL A 356 17.03 16.41 14.11
N SER A 357 17.97 15.48 13.86
CA SER A 357 18.56 15.23 12.54
C SER A 357 17.56 14.76 11.47
N TRP A 358 16.41 14.22 11.88
CA TRP A 358 15.40 13.66 10.98
C TRP A 358 14.20 14.59 10.72
N ARG A 359 14.04 15.67 11.48
CA ARG A 359 12.83 16.53 11.43
C ARG A 359 12.59 17.13 10.05
N ASN A 360 13.65 17.46 9.33
CA ASN A 360 13.58 18.10 8.01
C ASN A 360 13.68 17.11 6.84
N TYR A 361 13.82 15.80 7.11
CA TYR A 361 13.91 14.80 6.06
C TYR A 361 12.51 14.54 5.47
N ALA A 362 12.20 15.15 4.33
CA ALA A 362 10.85 15.12 3.76
C ALA A 362 10.26 13.69 3.57
N PRO A 363 11.02 12.66 3.15
CA PRO A 363 10.46 11.32 2.98
C PRO A 363 9.86 10.71 4.25
N ILE A 364 10.40 10.96 5.45
CA ILE A 364 9.83 10.41 6.70
C ILE A 364 8.48 11.03 7.08
N GLN A 365 8.04 12.08 6.36
CA GLN A 365 6.77 12.76 6.58
C GLN A 365 5.64 12.19 5.71
N GLN A 366 5.89 11.15 4.90
CA GLN A 366 4.88 10.60 3.99
C GLN A 366 3.62 10.12 4.72
N THR A 367 3.74 9.47 5.88
CA THR A 367 2.58 9.07 6.70
C THR A 367 1.73 10.24 7.18
N TYR A 368 2.34 11.37 7.55
CA TYR A 368 1.61 12.60 7.90
C TYR A 368 0.75 13.09 6.75
N TRP A 369 1.33 13.18 5.56
CA TRP A 369 0.61 13.62 4.36
C TRP A 369 -0.44 12.59 3.93
N ALA A 370 -0.11 11.30 3.95
CA ALA A 370 -1.02 10.20 3.63
C ALA A 370 -2.26 10.21 4.52
N GLY A 371 -2.07 10.36 5.84
CA GLY A 371 -3.18 10.50 6.79
C GLY A 371 -4.01 11.77 6.56
N SER A 372 -3.36 12.88 6.21
CA SER A 372 -4.06 14.14 5.85
C SER A 372 -4.91 13.99 4.58
N MET A 373 -4.51 13.13 3.66
CA MET A 373 -5.26 12.75 2.45
C MET A 373 -6.32 11.66 2.73
N GLY A 374 -6.45 11.20 3.98
CA GLY A 374 -7.45 10.20 4.37
C GLY A 374 -7.03 8.74 4.15
N ARG A 375 -5.76 8.46 3.81
CA ARG A 375 -5.26 7.07 3.83
C ARG A 375 -5.35 6.53 5.26
N SER A 376 -5.75 5.26 5.38
CA SER A 376 -6.02 4.60 6.66
C SER A 376 -5.95 3.08 6.50
N LEU A 377 -6.26 2.34 7.57
CA LEU A 377 -6.41 0.87 7.55
C LEU A 377 -5.14 0.09 7.19
N PHE A 378 -3.97 0.65 7.51
CA PHE A 378 -2.71 -0.06 7.33
C PHE A 378 -2.60 -1.22 8.33
N ARG A 379 -2.14 -2.38 7.86
CA ARG A 379 -1.97 -3.57 8.69
C ARG A 379 -0.64 -4.26 8.43
N ILE A 380 -0.13 -4.96 9.43
CA ILE A 380 0.81 -6.07 9.21
C ILE A 380 -0.01 -7.35 9.16
N HIS A 381 0.07 -8.08 8.05
CA HIS A 381 -0.74 -9.27 7.82
C HIS A 381 -0.03 -10.28 6.93
N GLY A 382 -0.51 -11.53 6.94
CA GLY A 382 -0.04 -12.56 6.01
C GLY A 382 -0.71 -12.43 4.64
N SER A 383 -0.77 -13.52 3.88
CA SER A 383 -1.53 -13.57 2.63
C SER A 383 -2.26 -14.90 2.54
N GLY A 384 -3.59 -14.86 2.45
CA GLY A 384 -4.37 -16.07 2.18
C GLY A 384 -4.45 -16.42 0.69
N ALA A 385 -4.23 -15.43 -0.18
CA ALA A 385 -4.21 -15.61 -1.62
C ALA A 385 -3.04 -16.52 -2.05
N ALA A 386 -3.28 -17.31 -3.09
CA ALA A 386 -2.24 -18.11 -3.72
C ALA A 386 -1.11 -17.21 -4.26
N ILE A 387 0.09 -17.78 -4.38
CA ILE A 387 1.28 -17.07 -4.87
C ILE A 387 1.07 -16.54 -6.30
N ASP A 388 0.28 -17.23 -7.10
CA ASP A 388 0.00 -16.96 -8.51
C ASP A 388 -1.37 -16.30 -8.76
N PHE A 389 -2.07 -15.88 -7.70
CA PHE A 389 -3.42 -15.29 -7.83
C PHE A 389 -3.44 -14.04 -8.72
N PHE A 390 -2.41 -13.20 -8.64
CA PHE A 390 -2.28 -12.01 -9.48
C PHE A 390 -1.40 -12.28 -10.69
N SER A 391 -1.98 -12.21 -11.90
CA SER A 391 -1.27 -12.53 -13.15
C SER A 391 -0.10 -11.57 -13.44
N ASN A 392 -0.16 -10.34 -12.94
CA ASN A 392 0.88 -9.33 -13.09
C ASN A 392 1.98 -9.38 -12.02
N LYS A 393 1.94 -10.33 -11.09
CA LYS A 393 2.92 -10.42 -10.00
C LYS A 393 4.39 -10.38 -10.45
N PRO A 394 4.82 -11.08 -11.51
CA PRO A 394 6.21 -11.03 -11.98
C PRO A 394 6.71 -9.61 -12.32
N ALA A 395 5.79 -8.67 -12.60
CA ALA A 395 6.13 -7.29 -12.94
C ALA A 395 6.19 -6.36 -11.72
N VAL A 396 5.67 -6.77 -10.56
CA VAL A 396 5.62 -5.93 -9.34
C VAL A 396 6.40 -6.52 -8.17
N VAL A 397 6.84 -7.77 -8.23
CA VAL A 397 7.64 -8.42 -7.19
C VAL A 397 8.89 -9.01 -7.83
N SER A 398 10.05 -8.76 -7.22
CA SER A 398 11.32 -9.36 -7.66
C SER A 398 11.24 -10.88 -7.66
N THR A 399 11.84 -11.53 -8.66
CA THR A 399 11.87 -12.99 -8.81
C THR A 399 12.49 -13.70 -7.61
N GLN A 400 13.37 -13.03 -6.86
CA GLN A 400 13.97 -13.56 -5.62
C GLN A 400 12.97 -13.66 -4.46
N ASN A 401 11.86 -12.92 -4.53
CA ASN A 401 10.85 -12.82 -3.48
C ASN A 401 9.48 -13.29 -3.97
N PHE A 402 9.45 -14.15 -4.99
CA PHE A 402 8.22 -14.53 -5.67
C PHE A 402 7.22 -15.26 -4.77
N ASP A 403 7.62 -15.78 -3.62
CA ASP A 403 6.70 -16.36 -2.64
C ASP A 403 5.82 -15.31 -1.92
N TRP A 404 6.14 -14.02 -2.00
CA TRP A 404 5.38 -12.94 -1.35
C TRP A 404 4.36 -12.32 -2.29
N ASN A 405 3.17 -12.02 -1.78
CA ASN A 405 2.15 -11.26 -2.49
C ASN A 405 2.22 -9.77 -2.14
N ALA A 406 2.24 -8.92 -3.17
CA ALA A 406 1.97 -7.50 -3.03
C ALA A 406 0.54 -7.29 -2.52
N THR A 407 0.30 -6.17 -1.83
CA THR A 407 -0.99 -5.88 -1.19
C THR A 407 -1.57 -4.57 -1.73
N LEU A 408 -2.69 -4.14 -1.16
CA LEU A 408 -3.25 -2.81 -1.40
C LEU A 408 -2.61 -1.75 -0.49
N GLY A 409 -1.27 -1.81 -0.31
CA GLY A 409 -0.52 -0.81 0.42
C GLY A 409 -0.29 -1.08 1.91
N CYS A 410 -0.49 -2.32 2.36
CA CYS A 410 -0.17 -2.80 3.71
C CYS A 410 1.23 -3.43 3.78
N LEU A 411 1.61 -3.91 4.97
CA LEU A 411 2.86 -4.63 5.20
C LEU A 411 2.60 -6.14 5.19
N SER A 412 3.03 -6.80 4.12
CA SER A 412 2.78 -8.22 3.86
C SER A 412 3.88 -9.10 4.45
N ALA A 413 3.51 -10.04 5.30
CA ALA A 413 4.34 -11.12 5.81
C ALA A 413 4.11 -12.39 4.98
N LEU A 414 5.09 -13.29 4.96
CA LEU A 414 4.94 -14.54 4.22
C LEU A 414 3.89 -15.44 4.86
N GLU A 415 3.04 -16.04 4.03
CA GLU A 415 2.16 -17.13 4.41
C GLU A 415 1.94 -18.06 3.21
N ILE A 416 2.28 -19.35 3.37
CA ILE A 416 2.22 -20.36 2.31
C ILE A 416 1.44 -21.56 2.82
N TYR A 417 0.52 -22.08 2.00
CA TYR A 417 -0.27 -23.28 2.29
C TYR A 417 -0.08 -24.34 1.20
N ASP A 418 -0.17 -25.61 1.58
CA ASP A 418 -0.22 -26.74 0.65
C ASP A 418 -1.57 -26.81 -0.09
N ASP A 419 -1.68 -27.69 -1.08
CA ASP A 419 -2.88 -27.86 -1.90
C ASP A 419 -4.10 -28.35 -1.10
N ARG A 420 -3.87 -28.90 0.09
CA ARG A 420 -4.92 -29.30 1.02
C ARG A 420 -5.33 -28.14 1.93
N GLY A 421 -4.72 -26.96 1.83
CA GLY A 421 -5.00 -25.82 2.69
C GLY A 421 -4.34 -25.89 4.07
N SER A 422 -3.33 -26.75 4.25
CA SER A 422 -2.52 -26.78 5.47
C SER A 422 -1.41 -25.76 5.39
N LEU A 423 -1.24 -24.94 6.44
CA LEU A 423 -0.16 -23.96 6.48
C LEU A 423 1.23 -24.65 6.49
N LEU A 424 2.10 -24.22 5.59
CA LEU A 424 3.48 -24.72 5.41
C LEU A 424 4.51 -23.79 6.05
N LYS A 425 4.37 -22.48 5.84
CA LYS A 425 5.32 -21.47 6.29
C LYS A 425 4.60 -20.15 6.57
N SER A 426 4.93 -19.49 7.69
CA SER A 426 4.42 -18.16 7.99
C SER A 426 5.39 -17.35 8.84
N ASP A 427 5.51 -16.06 8.56
CA ASP A 427 6.26 -15.10 9.37
C ASP A 427 5.39 -14.40 10.43
N MET A 428 4.05 -14.43 10.29
CA MET A 428 3.14 -13.75 11.21
C MET A 428 3.23 -14.24 12.66
N PRO A 429 3.32 -15.55 12.98
CA PRO A 429 3.52 -16.02 14.35
C PRO A 429 4.76 -15.39 15.01
N LYS A 430 5.88 -15.35 14.28
CA LYS A 430 7.13 -14.76 14.76
C LYS A 430 6.97 -13.28 15.08
N ILE A 431 6.24 -12.54 14.25
CA ILE A 431 5.96 -11.11 14.44
C ILE A 431 5.05 -10.89 15.65
N LEU A 432 3.92 -11.61 15.71
CA LEU A 432 2.95 -11.49 16.79
C LEU A 432 3.56 -11.83 18.14
N ASP A 433 4.29 -12.94 18.24
CA ASP A 433 4.95 -13.38 19.48
C ASP A 433 5.97 -12.33 19.97
N ALA A 434 6.77 -11.78 19.05
CA ALA A 434 7.76 -10.77 19.38
C ALA A 434 7.10 -9.49 19.90
N LEU A 435 6.03 -9.03 19.24
CA LEU A 435 5.28 -7.84 19.62
C LEU A 435 4.57 -8.01 20.96
N GLN A 436 3.91 -9.15 21.19
CA GLN A 436 3.30 -9.47 22.47
C GLN A 436 4.33 -9.53 23.59
N LYS A 437 5.49 -10.15 23.34
CA LYS A 437 6.56 -10.27 24.32
C LYS A 437 7.08 -8.89 24.74
N VAL A 438 7.42 -8.01 23.79
CA VAL A 438 7.91 -6.67 24.14
C VAL A 438 6.83 -5.80 24.76
N GLY A 439 5.57 -5.97 24.36
CA GLY A 439 4.42 -5.23 24.87
C GLY A 439 3.81 -5.79 26.15
N ARG A 440 4.38 -6.86 26.73
CA ARG A 440 3.86 -7.56 27.94
C ARG A 440 2.41 -8.05 27.77
N GLY A 441 2.15 -8.74 26.67
CA GLY A 441 0.84 -9.32 26.33
C GLY A 441 -0.08 -8.41 25.53
N LYS A 442 0.32 -7.16 25.26
CA LYS A 442 -0.40 -6.23 24.38
C LYS A 442 0.44 -5.87 23.17
N ILE A 443 -0.20 -5.60 22.04
CA ILE A 443 0.46 -5.04 20.86
C ILE A 443 0.22 -3.54 20.87
N GLU A 444 1.17 -2.80 21.44
CA GLU A 444 1.14 -1.34 21.55
C GLU A 444 2.54 -0.77 21.37
N GLY A 445 2.68 0.27 20.56
CA GLY A 445 3.97 0.91 20.32
C GLY A 445 3.95 1.83 19.11
N TYR A 446 5.11 2.04 18.52
CA TYR A 446 5.25 2.76 17.26
C TYR A 446 5.94 1.88 16.23
N LEU A 447 5.55 2.05 14.97
CA LEU A 447 6.27 1.48 13.84
C LEU A 447 6.82 2.63 13.00
N VAL A 448 8.07 2.52 12.56
CA VAL A 448 8.72 3.50 11.68
C VAL A 448 9.15 2.82 10.40
N VAL A 449 8.60 3.26 9.27
CA VAL A 449 9.04 2.84 7.93
C VAL A 449 10.05 3.84 7.40
N VAL A 450 11.20 3.36 6.92
CA VAL A 450 12.25 4.22 6.37
C VAL A 450 12.97 3.56 5.20
N ASP A 451 13.33 4.37 4.21
CA ASP A 451 14.09 3.91 3.06
C ASP A 451 15.59 4.07 3.30
N ILE A 452 16.35 3.03 3.00
CA ILE A 452 17.81 3.06 2.96
C ILE A 452 18.23 2.96 1.48
N PRO A 453 18.60 4.09 0.85
CA PRO A 453 19.09 4.08 -0.53
C PRO A 453 20.29 3.15 -0.70
N SER A 454 20.35 2.49 -1.85
CA SER A 454 21.44 1.64 -2.29
C SER A 454 21.50 1.68 -3.81
N ASP A 455 22.68 1.42 -4.37
CA ASP A 455 22.88 1.22 -5.80
C ASP A 455 22.48 -0.20 -6.25
N THR A 456 22.11 -1.07 -5.31
CA THR A 456 21.68 -2.45 -5.57
C THR A 456 20.18 -2.66 -5.28
N ASP A 457 19.53 -3.44 -6.13
CA ASP A 457 18.16 -3.94 -5.92
C ASP A 457 18.16 -5.19 -5.03
N GLN A 458 18.86 -5.13 -3.90
CA GLN A 458 18.91 -6.21 -2.91
C GLN A 458 18.22 -5.79 -1.62
N PRO A 459 17.50 -6.72 -0.93
CA PRO A 459 16.89 -6.45 0.37
C PRO A 459 17.88 -5.84 1.37
N VAL A 460 17.38 -5.01 2.29
CA VAL A 460 18.17 -4.51 3.42
C VAL A 460 18.58 -5.71 4.29
N THR A 461 19.85 -5.79 4.67
CA THR A 461 20.36 -6.91 5.47
C THR A 461 20.51 -6.56 6.95
N LYS A 462 20.58 -7.58 7.81
CA LYS A 462 20.80 -7.35 9.26
C LYS A 462 22.15 -6.69 9.49
N GLU A 463 23.16 -7.13 8.75
CA GLU A 463 24.54 -6.65 8.85
C GLU A 463 24.63 -5.16 8.51
N GLU A 464 23.81 -4.69 7.55
CA GLU A 464 23.71 -3.27 7.22
C GLU A 464 23.13 -2.46 8.37
N VAL A 465 22.03 -2.93 8.98
CA VAL A 465 21.37 -2.24 10.09
C VAL A 465 22.22 -2.27 11.36
N MET A 466 22.91 -3.39 11.64
CA MET A 466 23.75 -3.56 12.82
C MET A 466 24.89 -2.54 12.91
N LYS A 467 25.34 -1.96 11.79
CA LYS A 467 26.35 -0.88 11.78
C LYS A 467 25.90 0.38 12.53
N TYR A 468 24.60 0.53 12.77
CA TYR A 468 23.97 1.70 13.38
C TYR A 468 23.39 1.41 14.77
N ILE A 469 23.55 0.18 15.26
CA ILE A 469 23.09 -0.24 16.60
C ILE A 469 24.31 -0.29 17.52
N ASP A 470 24.21 0.39 18.66
CA ASP A 470 25.22 0.38 19.73
C ASP A 470 25.15 -0.87 20.62
#